data_AF-A0A958BK35-F1
#
_entry.id   AF-A0A958BK35-F1
#
_cell.length_a   1.000
_cell.length_b   1.000
_cell.length_c   1.000
_cell.angle_alpha   90.00
_cell.angle_beta   90.00
_cell.angle_gamma   90.00
#
_symmetry.space_group_name_H-M   'P 1'
#
loop_
_entity.id
_entity.type
_entity.pdbx_description
1 polymer ?
#
loop_
_entity_poly.entity_id
_entity_poly.type
_entity_poly.pdbx_seq_one_letter_code
_entity_poly.pdbx_strand_id
1 'polypeptide(L)'
;MIEAIRETLGPWYVYIKFVHVLAVMIWGWSTMVGFGWYLRPMYIKWLRNPGDEVARERRNWAMEHFDRGVVPEHVAFPIVIVTGLLMFMVGDWHLGMNWLTFKLALVFGIFVPMEAVDYYLSHFGGNKEKIKKTGDMERYEKMIRVHWKFFIVTTPLVAIFIPTIIFLAIVKPF
;
A
#
# COMPACT_ATOMS: atom_id res chain seq x y z
N MET A 1 2.61 2.74 32.27
CA MET A 1 3.17 2.98 30.91
C MET A 1 2.14 3.59 29.97
N ILE A 2 0.98 2.96 29.75
CA ILE A 2 -0.09 3.53 28.89
C ILE A 2 -0.61 4.87 29.43
N GLU A 3 -0.75 5.01 30.75
CA GLU A 3 -1.19 6.24 31.40
C GLU A 3 -0.22 7.40 31.18
N ALA A 4 1.09 7.14 31.33
CA ALA A 4 2.15 8.11 30.99
C ALA A 4 2.12 8.51 29.50
N ILE A 5 1.81 7.58 28.60
CA ILE A 5 1.65 7.89 27.16
C ILE A 5 0.42 8.79 26.94
N ARG A 6 -0.71 8.50 27.61
CA ARG A 6 -1.93 9.32 27.54
C ARG A 6 -1.68 10.74 28.05
N GLU A 7 -1.03 10.90 29.19
CA GLU A 7 -0.71 12.21 29.75
C GLU A 7 0.24 13.00 28.85
N THR A 8 1.28 12.34 28.32
CA THR A 8 2.30 13.00 27.49
C THR A 8 1.77 13.36 26.09
N LEU A 9 1.02 12.46 25.45
CA LEU A 9 0.59 12.61 24.05
C LEU A 9 -0.85 13.10 23.91
N GLY A 10 -1.65 13.10 24.97
CA GLY A 10 -3.00 13.65 24.99
C GLY A 10 -3.12 15.05 24.37
N PRO A 11 -2.27 16.02 24.79
CA PRO A 11 -2.27 17.36 24.19
C PRO A 11 -1.98 17.39 22.68
N TRP A 12 -1.31 16.36 22.16
CA TRP A 12 -0.90 16.24 20.76
C TRP A 12 -1.86 15.42 19.89
N TYR A 13 -2.95 14.90 20.46
CA TYR A 13 -3.85 13.97 19.77
C TYR A 13 -4.35 14.48 18.41
N VAL A 14 -4.71 15.76 18.32
CA VAL A 14 -5.19 16.36 17.06
C VAL A 14 -4.07 16.40 16.01
N TYR A 15 -2.84 16.68 16.40
CA TYR A 15 -1.69 16.68 15.49
C TYR A 15 -1.33 15.26 15.03
N ILE A 16 -1.36 14.28 15.94
CA ILE A 16 -1.18 12.87 15.59
C ILE A 16 -2.25 12.43 14.58
N LYS A 17 -3.51 12.82 14.81
CA LYS A 17 -4.62 12.55 13.89
C LYS A 17 -4.41 13.22 12.53
N PHE A 18 -3.94 14.47 12.50
CA PHE A 18 -3.65 15.17 11.26
C PHE A 18 -2.59 14.43 10.44
N VAL A 19 -1.47 14.06 11.06
CA VAL A 19 -0.40 13.27 10.41
C VAL A 19 -0.93 11.91 9.94
N HIS A 20 -1.74 11.23 10.76
CA HIS A 20 -2.36 9.96 10.40
C HIS A 20 -3.21 10.09 9.14
N VAL A 21 -4.13 11.06 9.10
CA VAL A 21 -5.02 11.26 7.95
C VAL A 21 -4.22 11.61 6.69
N LEU A 22 -3.23 12.50 6.80
CA LEU A 22 -2.35 12.84 5.67
C LEU A 22 -1.63 11.59 5.13
N ALA A 23 -1.06 10.76 6.02
CA ALA A 23 -0.40 9.52 5.63
C ALA A 23 -1.38 8.53 4.98
N VAL A 24 -2.61 8.39 5.50
CA VAL A 24 -3.65 7.56 4.86
C VAL A 24 -3.97 8.03 3.44
N MET A 25 -4.02 9.34 3.20
CA MET A 25 -4.28 9.89 1.86
C MET A 25 -3.13 9.61 0.89
N ILE A 26 -1.88 9.75 1.33
CA ILE A 26 -0.70 9.42 0.52
C ILE A 26 -0.68 7.92 0.21
N TRP A 27 -0.86 7.10 1.23
CA TRP A 27 -0.88 5.65 1.12
C TRP A 27 -1.99 5.18 0.17
N GLY A 28 -3.23 5.61 0.37
CA GLY A 28 -4.36 5.05 -0.37
C GLY A 28 -4.50 5.46 -1.84
N TRP A 29 -3.79 6.49 -2.30
CA TRP A 29 -3.99 7.04 -3.66
C TRP A 29 -2.72 7.30 -4.48
N SER A 30 -1.53 7.30 -3.89
CA SER A 30 -0.31 7.73 -4.60
C SER A 30 0.02 6.88 -5.84
N THR A 31 -0.35 5.60 -5.84
CA THR A 31 -0.10 4.68 -6.96
C THR A 31 -1.26 4.50 -7.92
N MET A 32 -2.47 5.00 -7.60
CA MET A 32 -3.68 4.76 -8.41
C MET A 32 -3.51 5.22 -9.87
N VAL A 33 -2.96 6.42 -10.08
CA VAL A 33 -2.75 6.97 -11.42
C VAL A 33 -1.64 6.20 -12.15
N GLY A 34 -0.53 5.91 -11.46
CA GLY A 34 0.59 5.14 -12.01
C GLY A 34 0.15 3.75 -12.47
N PHE A 35 -0.66 3.06 -11.67
CA PHE A 35 -1.17 1.75 -12.02
C PHE A 35 -2.19 1.84 -13.16
N GLY A 36 -3.23 2.66 -12.99
CA GLY A 36 -4.38 2.71 -13.89
C GLY A 36 -4.06 3.20 -15.29
N TRP A 37 -3.20 4.22 -15.41
CA TRP A 37 -2.94 4.91 -16.67
C TRP A 37 -1.59 4.61 -17.31
N TYR A 38 -0.62 4.07 -16.56
CA TYR A 38 0.70 3.75 -17.10
C TYR A 38 0.96 2.25 -17.09
N LEU A 39 1.01 1.62 -15.92
CA LEU A 39 1.43 0.21 -15.83
C LEU A 39 0.45 -0.75 -16.49
N ARG A 40 -0.85 -0.67 -16.11
CA ARG A 40 -1.89 -1.59 -16.61
C ARG A 40 -2.04 -1.52 -18.14
N PRO A 41 -2.15 -0.34 -18.79
CA PRO A 41 -2.26 -0.28 -20.25
C PRO A 41 -1.04 -0.87 -20.98
N MET A 42 0.17 -0.59 -20.49
CA MET A 42 1.40 -1.12 -21.11
C MET A 42 1.50 -2.63 -20.97
N TYR A 43 1.13 -3.18 -19.81
CA TYR A 43 1.11 -4.62 -19.59
C TYR A 43 0.06 -5.31 -20.47
N ILE A 44 -1.16 -4.77 -20.55
CA ILE A 44 -2.22 -5.32 -21.41
C ILE A 44 -1.84 -5.26 -22.89
N LYS A 45 -1.19 -4.17 -23.34
CA LYS A 45 -0.71 -4.06 -24.72
C LYS A 45 0.27 -5.17 -25.06
N TRP A 46 1.25 -5.43 -24.18
CA TRP A 46 2.18 -6.54 -24.36
C TRP A 46 1.49 -7.91 -24.31
N LEU A 47 0.55 -8.14 -23.39
CA LEU A 47 -0.20 -9.40 -23.32
C LEU A 47 -0.95 -9.74 -24.61
N ARG A 48 -1.46 -8.73 -25.32
CA ARG A 48 -2.16 -8.91 -26.59
C ARG A 48 -1.23 -9.22 -27.76
N ASN A 49 0.03 -8.82 -27.68
CA ASN A 49 1.04 -9.12 -28.68
C ASN A 49 2.40 -9.40 -28.02
N PRO A 50 2.62 -10.62 -27.48
CA PRO A 50 3.83 -10.92 -26.71
C PRO A 50 5.13 -10.88 -27.51
N GLY A 51 5.05 -10.99 -28.83
CA GLY A 51 6.19 -10.91 -29.75
C GLY A 51 6.62 -9.47 -30.07
N ASP A 52 5.87 -8.45 -29.65
CA ASP A 52 6.26 -7.04 -29.81
C ASP A 52 7.32 -6.66 -28.77
N GLU A 53 8.57 -6.57 -29.24
CA GLU A 53 9.72 -6.21 -28.39
C GLU A 53 9.59 -4.81 -27.78
N VAL A 54 9.04 -3.85 -28.53
CA VAL A 54 8.82 -2.48 -28.05
C VAL A 54 7.77 -2.47 -26.95
N ALA A 55 6.70 -3.25 -27.08
CA ALA A 55 5.70 -3.40 -26.02
C ALA A 55 6.30 -4.04 -24.76
N ARG A 56 7.16 -5.05 -24.91
CA ARG A 56 7.87 -5.70 -23.80
C ARG A 56 8.77 -4.71 -23.06
N GLU A 57 9.54 -3.90 -23.78
CA GLU A 57 10.42 -2.88 -23.19
C GLU A 57 9.62 -1.80 -22.46
N ARG A 58 8.51 -1.32 -23.03
CA ARG A 58 7.63 -0.34 -22.37
C ARG A 58 7.01 -0.90 -21.10
N ARG A 59 6.58 -2.17 -21.10
CA ARG A 59 6.09 -2.87 -19.91
C ARG A 59 7.18 -2.91 -18.83
N ASN A 60 8.39 -3.29 -19.19
CA ASN A 60 9.53 -3.36 -18.27
C ASN A 60 9.82 -2.00 -17.64
N TRP A 61 9.91 -0.98 -18.49
CA TRP A 61 10.11 0.40 -18.07
C TRP A 61 9.00 0.84 -17.11
N ALA A 62 7.73 0.62 -17.46
CA ALA A 62 6.60 1.01 -16.63
C ALA A 62 6.61 0.31 -15.27
N MET A 63 6.95 -0.99 -15.23
CA MET A 63 7.04 -1.75 -13.97
C MET A 63 8.17 -1.23 -13.08
N GLU A 64 9.36 -0.99 -13.64
CA GLU A 64 10.49 -0.45 -12.88
C GLU A 64 10.23 0.96 -12.35
N HIS A 65 9.51 1.80 -13.12
CA HIS A 65 9.14 3.14 -12.66
C HIS A 65 8.01 3.12 -11.65
N PHE A 66 7.08 2.17 -11.76
CA PHE A 66 6.04 1.96 -10.75
C PHE A 66 6.64 1.54 -9.40
N ASP A 67 7.62 0.63 -9.39
CA ASP A 67 8.36 0.23 -8.18
C ASP A 67 9.07 1.43 -7.49
N ARG A 68 9.44 2.47 -8.25
CA ARG A 68 9.96 3.73 -7.68
C ARG A 68 8.84 4.64 -7.21
N GLY A 69 7.72 4.66 -7.94
CA GLY A 69 6.54 5.47 -7.65
C GLY A 69 5.78 5.04 -6.39
N VAL A 70 5.93 3.79 -5.93
CA VAL A 70 5.32 3.28 -4.69
C VAL A 70 6.09 3.69 -3.42
N VAL A 71 7.28 4.29 -3.53
CA VAL A 71 8.06 4.72 -2.36
C VAL A 71 7.27 5.63 -1.40
N PRO A 72 6.51 6.65 -1.85
CA PRO A 72 5.68 7.47 -0.96
C PRO A 72 4.62 6.66 -0.21
N GLU A 73 3.97 5.69 -0.88
CA GLU A 73 3.00 4.77 -0.28
C GLU A 73 3.66 3.95 0.83
N HIS A 74 4.79 3.35 0.51
CA HIS A 74 5.56 2.54 1.44
C HIS A 74 6.10 3.35 2.61
N VAL A 75 6.50 4.62 2.45
CA VAL A 75 6.86 5.47 3.59
C VAL A 75 5.63 5.85 4.42
N ALA A 76 4.49 6.10 3.77
CA ALA A 76 3.27 6.50 4.45
C ALA A 76 2.66 5.37 5.29
N PHE A 77 2.70 4.12 4.82
CA PHE A 77 2.07 3.00 5.53
C PHE A 77 2.59 2.76 6.97
N PRO A 78 3.92 2.72 7.24
CA PRO A 78 4.46 2.68 8.60
C PRO A 78 4.00 3.85 9.46
N ILE A 79 3.90 5.06 8.88
CA ILE A 79 3.38 6.24 9.58
C ILE A 79 1.92 6.01 9.96
N VAL A 80 1.09 5.45 9.07
CA VAL A 80 -0.30 5.07 9.35
C VAL A 80 -0.38 4.09 10.52
N ILE A 81 0.45 3.05 10.54
CA ILE A 81 0.47 2.05 11.62
C ILE A 81 0.87 2.69 12.95
N VAL A 82 1.99 3.42 13.00
CA VAL A 82 2.49 4.05 14.23
C VAL A 82 1.48 5.05 14.77
N THR A 83 1.02 5.99 13.94
CA THR A 83 0.06 7.01 14.37
C THR A 83 -1.31 6.40 14.73
N GLY A 84 -1.75 5.35 14.05
CA GLY A 84 -2.96 4.62 14.39
C GLY A 84 -2.90 3.96 15.76
N LEU A 85 -1.77 3.32 16.09
CA LEU A 85 -1.52 2.76 17.42
C LEU A 85 -1.45 3.84 18.51
N LEU A 86 -0.79 4.96 18.23
CA LEU A 86 -0.76 6.09 19.17
C LEU A 86 -2.16 6.64 19.44
N MET A 87 -2.97 6.84 18.39
CA MET A 87 -4.36 7.28 18.57
C MET A 87 -5.18 6.27 19.37
N PHE A 88 -4.99 4.96 19.13
CA PHE A 88 -5.66 3.91 19.90
C PHE A 88 -5.33 3.99 21.40
N MET A 89 -4.04 4.14 21.73
CA MET A 89 -3.57 4.23 23.12
C MET A 89 -4.06 5.51 23.82
N VAL A 90 -4.12 6.63 23.09
CA VAL A 90 -4.49 7.95 23.64
C VAL A 90 -6.00 8.17 23.71
N GLY A 91 -6.76 7.75 22.70
CA GLY A 91 -8.16 8.16 22.50
C GLY A 91 -9.23 7.31 23.18
N ASP A 92 -8.88 6.60 24.26
CA ASP A 92 -9.77 5.71 25.02
C ASP A 92 -10.56 4.68 24.20
N TRP A 93 -9.97 4.25 23.09
CA TRP A 93 -10.55 3.25 22.20
C TRP A 93 -10.33 1.83 22.74
N HIS A 94 -11.28 0.92 22.51
CA HIS A 94 -11.16 -0.47 22.94
C HIS A 94 -11.76 -1.47 21.92
N LEU A 95 -11.31 -2.73 21.97
CA LEU A 95 -11.73 -3.79 21.03
C LEU A 95 -13.20 -4.26 21.22
N GLY A 96 -13.87 -3.80 22.28
CA GLY A 96 -15.34 -3.94 22.39
C GLY A 96 -16.12 -3.06 21.41
N MET A 97 -15.49 -2.07 20.77
CA MET A 97 -16.15 -1.21 19.78
C MET A 97 -16.17 -1.93 18.42
N ASN A 98 -17.32 -2.52 18.05
CA ASN A 98 -17.51 -3.31 16.83
C ASN A 98 -16.94 -2.64 15.58
N TRP A 99 -17.19 -1.33 15.43
CA TRP A 99 -16.67 -0.51 14.34
C TRP A 99 -15.13 -0.54 14.25
N LEU A 100 -14.46 -0.35 15.38
CA LEU A 100 -13.00 -0.30 15.45
C LEU A 100 -12.40 -1.69 15.22
N THR A 101 -12.99 -2.71 15.82
CA THR A 101 -12.54 -4.10 15.66
C THR A 101 -12.66 -4.54 14.21
N PHE A 102 -13.76 -4.20 13.53
CA PHE A 102 -13.89 -4.44 12.09
C PHE A 102 -12.83 -3.69 11.27
N LYS A 103 -12.61 -2.41 11.57
CA LYS A 103 -11.56 -1.61 10.91
C LYS A 103 -10.17 -2.24 11.08
N LEU A 104 -9.82 -2.65 12.30
CA LEU A 104 -8.54 -3.29 12.59
C LEU A 104 -8.41 -4.66 11.93
N ALA A 105 -9.49 -5.43 11.85
CA ALA A 105 -9.51 -6.70 11.12
C ALA A 105 -9.20 -6.51 9.63
N LEU A 106 -9.71 -5.45 8.99
CA LEU A 106 -9.35 -5.11 7.61
C LEU A 106 -7.88 -4.70 7.50
N VAL A 107 -7.39 -3.85 8.41
CA VAL A 107 -5.98 -3.38 8.40
C VAL A 107 -5.02 -4.55 8.55
N PHE A 108 -5.17 -5.36 9.60
CA PHE A 108 -4.24 -6.45 9.89
C PHE A 108 -4.47 -7.71 9.05
N GLY A 109 -5.71 -7.98 8.64
CA GLY A 109 -6.06 -9.16 7.85
C GLY A 109 -5.83 -9.00 6.36
N ILE A 110 -5.91 -7.78 5.83
CA ILE A 110 -5.84 -7.52 4.38
C ILE A 110 -4.64 -6.63 4.06
N PHE A 111 -4.57 -5.43 4.64
CA PHE A 111 -3.59 -4.43 4.21
C PHE A 111 -2.17 -4.75 4.66
N VAL A 112 -1.94 -5.14 5.92
CA VAL A 112 -0.59 -5.48 6.39
C VAL A 112 0.05 -6.63 5.57
N PRO A 113 -0.63 -7.77 5.31
CA PRO A 113 -0.09 -8.81 4.45
C PRO A 113 0.14 -8.35 3.01
N MET A 114 -0.79 -7.55 2.46
CA MET A 114 -0.68 -7.01 1.10
C MET A 114 0.56 -6.12 0.96
N GLU A 115 0.75 -5.19 1.88
CA GLU A 115 1.89 -4.27 1.94
C GLU A 115 3.20 -5.03 2.12
N ALA A 116 3.25 -6.07 2.95
CA ALA A 116 4.45 -6.89 3.12
C ALA A 116 4.88 -7.54 1.79
N VAL A 117 3.91 -8.00 0.99
CA VAL A 117 4.17 -8.56 -0.34
C VAL A 117 4.59 -7.47 -1.32
N ASP A 118 3.94 -6.31 -1.33
CA ASP A 118 4.33 -5.19 -2.20
C ASP A 118 5.76 -4.73 -1.91
N TYR A 119 6.09 -4.50 -0.63
CA TYR A 119 7.45 -4.19 -0.17
C TYR A 119 8.48 -5.20 -0.69
N TYR A 120 8.17 -6.50 -0.60
CA TYR A 120 9.06 -7.55 -1.11
C TYR A 120 9.27 -7.44 -2.62
N LEU A 121 8.19 -7.22 -3.37
CA LEU A 121 8.21 -7.15 -4.82
C LEU A 121 8.85 -5.87 -5.34
N SER A 122 8.69 -4.75 -4.63
CA SER A 122 9.11 -3.42 -5.07
C SER A 122 10.50 -3.02 -4.55
N HIS A 123 10.96 -3.52 -3.40
CA HIS A 123 12.21 -3.05 -2.77
C HIS A 123 13.21 -4.14 -2.40
N PHE A 124 12.73 -5.33 -2.04
CA PHE A 124 13.58 -6.43 -1.60
C PHE A 124 13.86 -7.43 -2.73
N GLY A 125 13.59 -8.72 -2.50
CA GLY A 125 13.98 -9.82 -3.38
C GLY A 125 13.30 -9.83 -4.74
N GLY A 126 12.23 -9.06 -4.94
CA GLY A 126 11.52 -8.91 -6.20
C GLY A 126 11.85 -7.63 -7.00
N ASN A 127 12.70 -6.73 -6.47
CA ASN A 127 12.99 -5.47 -7.15
C ASN A 127 13.64 -5.71 -8.52
N LYS A 128 12.97 -5.25 -9.57
CA LYS A 128 13.26 -5.64 -10.95
C LYS A 128 14.55 -4.98 -11.44
N GLU A 129 14.82 -3.75 -11.03
CA GLU A 129 16.07 -3.06 -11.37
C GLU A 129 17.29 -3.79 -10.77
N LYS A 130 17.21 -4.23 -9.51
CA LYS A 130 18.27 -5.01 -8.85
C LYS A 130 18.50 -6.34 -9.56
N ILE A 131 17.43 -7.06 -9.91
CA ILE A 131 17.54 -8.34 -10.62
C ILE A 131 18.12 -8.14 -12.03
N LYS A 132 17.70 -7.10 -12.75
CA LYS A 132 18.24 -6.78 -14.08
C LYS A 132 19.75 -6.58 -14.06
N LYS A 133 20.28 -5.93 -13.00
CA LYS A 133 21.72 -5.71 -12.81
C LYS A 133 22.52 -7.00 -12.59
N THR A 134 21.89 -8.10 -12.17
CA THR A 134 22.57 -9.40 -12.04
C THR A 134 22.61 -10.18 -13.35
N GLY A 135 21.93 -9.70 -14.40
CA GLY A 135 21.82 -10.39 -15.70
C GLY A 135 20.83 -11.57 -15.72
N ASP A 136 20.14 -11.85 -14.61
CA ASP A 136 19.18 -12.95 -14.50
C ASP A 136 17.81 -12.54 -15.07
N MET A 137 17.72 -12.58 -16.41
CA MET A 137 16.52 -12.18 -17.13
C MET A 137 15.34 -13.16 -16.96
N GLU A 138 15.61 -14.42 -16.60
CA GLU A 138 14.56 -15.39 -16.30
C GLU A 138 13.85 -15.03 -14.99
N ARG A 139 14.61 -14.77 -13.93
CA ARG A 139 14.06 -14.29 -12.66
C ARG A 139 13.39 -12.94 -12.82
N TYR A 140 13.96 -12.03 -13.61
CA TYR A 140 13.35 -10.74 -13.91
C TYR A 140 11.95 -10.90 -14.48
N GLU A 141 11.80 -11.72 -15.51
CA GLU A 141 10.52 -11.98 -16.17
C GLU A 141 9.53 -12.69 -15.22
N LYS A 142 10.02 -13.63 -14.40
CA LYS A 142 9.22 -14.27 -13.37
C LYS A 142 8.68 -13.25 -12.37
N MET A 143 9.51 -12.33 -11.89
CA MET A 143 9.10 -11.30 -10.93
C MET A 143 8.13 -10.29 -11.54
N ILE A 144 8.28 -9.91 -12.82
CA ILE A 144 7.28 -9.11 -13.53
C ILE A 144 5.91 -9.80 -13.52
N ARG A 145 5.86 -11.09 -13.86
CA ARG A 145 4.61 -11.85 -13.90
C ARG A 145 3.99 -12.03 -12.51
N VAL A 146 4.80 -12.27 -11.49
CA VAL A 146 4.34 -12.35 -10.10
C VAL A 146 3.77 -11.01 -9.65
N HIS A 147 4.46 -9.89 -9.93
CA HIS A 147 3.98 -8.56 -9.55
C HIS A 147 2.68 -8.19 -10.26
N TRP A 148 2.56 -8.55 -11.54
CA TRP A 148 1.32 -8.36 -12.27
C TRP A 148 0.14 -9.15 -11.68
N LYS A 149 0.36 -10.42 -11.30
CA LYS A 149 -0.67 -11.23 -10.63
C LYS A 149 -1.07 -10.61 -9.29
N PHE A 150 -0.10 -10.12 -8.52
CA PHE A 150 -0.36 -9.39 -7.28
C PHE A 150 -1.30 -8.22 -7.55
N PHE A 151 -1.01 -7.36 -8.52
CA PHE A 151 -1.89 -6.23 -8.86
C PHE A 151 -3.32 -6.64 -9.24
N ILE A 152 -3.47 -7.71 -10.03
CA ILE A 152 -4.82 -8.19 -10.41
C ILE A 152 -5.63 -8.60 -9.18
N VAL A 153 -4.99 -9.27 -8.22
CA VAL A 153 -5.65 -9.74 -7.00
C VAL A 153 -5.93 -8.59 -6.04
N THR A 154 -4.99 -7.65 -5.88
CA THR A 154 -5.09 -6.59 -4.88
C THR A 154 -5.92 -5.40 -5.33
N THR A 155 -5.94 -5.07 -6.62
CA THR A 155 -6.68 -3.90 -7.13
C THR A 155 -8.16 -3.92 -6.74
N PRO A 156 -8.93 -5.02 -6.90
CA PRO A 156 -10.32 -5.06 -6.48
C PRO A 156 -10.48 -4.89 -4.96
N LEU A 157 -9.57 -5.48 -4.18
CA LEU A 157 -9.58 -5.36 -2.72
C LEU A 157 -9.35 -3.90 -2.31
N VAL A 158 -8.34 -3.25 -2.89
CA VAL A 158 -8.02 -1.84 -2.65
C VAL A 158 -9.19 -0.93 -3.04
N ALA A 159 -9.79 -1.15 -4.21
CA ALA A 159 -10.91 -0.36 -4.71
C ALA A 159 -12.15 -0.41 -3.79
N ILE A 160 -12.35 -1.50 -3.06
CA ILE A 160 -13.48 -1.67 -2.13
C ILE A 160 -13.11 -1.24 -0.71
N PHE A 161 -11.98 -1.73 -0.19
CA PHE A 161 -11.66 -1.63 1.23
C PHE A 161 -11.02 -0.31 1.61
N ILE A 162 -10.28 0.38 0.72
CA ILE A 162 -9.76 1.72 1.05
C ILE A 162 -10.91 2.72 1.27
N PRO A 163 -11.89 2.85 0.36
CA PRO A 163 -13.08 3.67 0.61
C PRO A 163 -13.84 3.25 1.88
N THR A 164 -13.94 1.95 2.14
CA THR A 164 -14.62 1.42 3.33
C THR A 164 -13.90 1.85 4.61
N ILE A 165 -12.57 1.75 4.69
CA ILE A 165 -11.79 2.18 5.87
C ILE A 165 -11.93 3.68 6.12
N ILE A 166 -12.00 4.48 5.05
CA ILE A 166 -12.19 5.94 5.17
C ILE A 166 -13.60 6.26 5.60
N PHE A 167 -14.61 5.61 5.00
CA PHE A 167 -15.99 5.72 5.44
C PHE A 167 -16.10 5.41 6.92
N LEU A 168 -15.54 4.27 7.37
CA LEU A 168 -15.47 3.91 8.78
C LEU A 168 -14.81 5.02 9.59
N ALA A 169 -13.67 5.59 9.17
CA ALA A 169 -13.02 6.69 9.87
C ALA A 169 -13.92 7.94 10.05
N ILE A 170 -14.85 8.19 9.11
CA ILE A 170 -15.80 9.30 9.14
C ILE A 170 -17.01 8.98 10.01
N VAL A 171 -17.63 7.82 9.82
CA VAL A 171 -18.89 7.44 10.50
C VAL A 171 -18.70 6.82 11.88
N LYS A 172 -17.49 6.91 12.43
CA LYS A 172 -17.20 6.41 13.77
C LYS A 172 -18.26 6.93 14.77
N PRO A 173 -18.84 6.05 15.61
CA PRO A 173 -19.83 6.49 16.60
C PRO A 173 -19.18 7.49 17.57
N PHE A 174 -19.91 8.55 17.90
CA PHE A 174 -19.52 9.56 18.88
C PHE A 174 -19.61 9.01 20.30
#